data_AF-A0AAW7YEA5-F1
#
_entry.id   AF-A0AAW7YEA5-F1
#
_cell.length_a   1.000
_cell.length_b   1.000
_cell.length_c   1.000
_cell.angle_alpha   90.00
_cell.angle_beta   90.00
_cell.angle_gamma   90.00
#
_symmetry.space_group_name_H-M   'P 1'
#
loop_
_entity.id
_entity.type
_entity.pdbx_description
1 polymer ?
#
loop_
_entity_poly.entity_id
_entity_poly.type
_entity_poly.pdbx_seq_one_letter_code
_entity_poly.pdbx_strand_id
1 'polypeptide(L)'
;MYVVEMSFECFDNTTVSAVDQAINGLMDALRYNGQVLGREFPIVMDEAIFRVRAVCPEIESLHAQFNSDSVRACLNRLSQASLLAPKVKVLGRDLNSEAAAENFVPSWQVIYTTFVHTCSPLRCGETLMPIPLYRVPPVLNGDHKSIVKWQTEWQACDEVQMAGGCKAEHATLHEIKDADSDLFRRGWDLRGRIEYITKIPTYYYQYQVGGKSLAEEKQRPCPKCGGDWSLDEPIHDLFHFKCDDCRIVSNLSWDFQ
;
A
#
# COMPACT_ATOMS: atom_id res chain seq x y z
N MET A 1 8.63 -6.01 -9.17
CA MET A 1 9.32 -5.80 -7.89
C MET A 1 10.50 -6.75 -7.77
N TYR A 2 11.35 -6.57 -6.77
CA TYR A 2 12.59 -7.31 -6.61
C TYR A 2 12.69 -7.94 -5.23
N VAL A 3 13.15 -9.18 -5.17
CA VAL A 3 13.51 -9.84 -3.92
C VAL A 3 14.92 -9.42 -3.54
N VAL A 4 15.09 -8.98 -2.30
CA VAL A 4 16.38 -8.61 -1.73
C VAL A 4 16.65 -9.44 -0.47
N GLU A 5 17.93 -9.66 -0.19
CA GLU A 5 18.40 -10.21 1.06
C GLU A 5 19.25 -9.15 1.78
N MET A 6 18.91 -8.86 3.02
CA MET A 6 19.67 -7.99 3.91
C MET A 6 20.40 -8.87 4.92
N SER A 7 21.73 -8.74 4.97
CA SER A 7 22.57 -9.45 5.94
C SER A 7 23.11 -8.48 6.99
N PHE A 8 22.84 -8.79 8.26
CA PHE A 8 23.27 -8.04 9.43
C PHE A 8 24.32 -8.86 10.18
N GLU A 9 25.54 -8.34 10.23
CA GLU A 9 26.68 -8.99 10.91
C GLU A 9 26.85 -8.40 12.31
N CYS A 10 27.08 -9.25 13.31
CA CYS A 10 27.43 -8.80 14.65
C CYS A 10 28.92 -8.41 14.72
N PHE A 11 29.24 -7.26 15.29
CA PHE A 11 30.63 -6.85 15.57
C PHE A 11 31.05 -7.07 17.02
N ASP A 12 30.10 -7.37 17.91
CA ASP A 12 30.33 -7.71 19.31
C ASP A 12 29.22 -8.66 19.80
N ASN A 13 29.36 -9.20 21.01
CA ASN A 13 28.35 -10.01 21.66
C ASN A 13 27.03 -9.24 21.79
N THR A 14 25.92 -9.94 21.59
CA THR A 14 24.57 -9.40 21.66
C THR A 14 23.60 -10.46 22.16
N THR A 15 22.34 -10.07 22.33
CA THR A 15 21.25 -10.99 22.67
C THR A 15 20.30 -11.11 21.50
N VAL A 16 19.67 -12.28 21.34
CA VAL A 16 18.64 -12.51 20.32
C VAL A 16 17.53 -11.46 20.42
N SER A 17 17.13 -11.07 21.63
CA SER A 17 16.10 -10.04 21.84
C SER A 17 16.52 -8.65 21.36
N ALA A 18 17.78 -8.26 21.56
CA ALA A 18 18.27 -6.95 21.11
C ALA A 18 18.35 -6.89 19.57
N VAL A 19 18.81 -7.98 18.95
CA VAL A 19 18.86 -8.13 17.50
C VAL A 19 17.46 -8.10 16.89
N ASP A 20 16.54 -8.89 17.45
CA ASP A 20 15.14 -8.96 16.99
C ASP A 20 14.49 -7.57 17.03
N GLN A 21 14.61 -6.85 18.15
CA GLN A 21 14.05 -5.51 18.29
C GLN A 21 14.66 -4.52 17.29
N ALA A 22 15.98 -4.57 17.07
CA ALA A 22 16.67 -3.65 16.16
C ALA A 22 16.31 -3.92 14.69
N ILE A 23 16.34 -5.18 14.26
CA ILE A 23 16.01 -5.57 12.88
C ILE A 23 14.52 -5.30 12.61
N ASN A 24 13.60 -5.76 13.46
CA ASN A 24 12.17 -5.52 13.25
C ASN A 24 11.83 -4.03 13.24
N GLY A 25 12.46 -3.24 14.12
CA GLY A 25 12.29 -1.78 14.12
C GLY A 25 12.75 -1.11 12.82
N LEU A 26 13.84 -1.60 12.20
CA LEU A 26 14.26 -1.14 10.88
C LEU A 26 13.29 -1.60 9.78
N MET A 27 12.85 -2.85 9.81
CA MET A 27 11.91 -3.40 8.84
C MET A 27 10.58 -2.64 8.83
N ASP A 28 10.06 -2.30 10.02
CA ASP A 28 8.87 -1.45 10.16
C ASP A 28 9.09 -0.06 9.57
N ALA A 29 10.24 0.57 9.84
CA ALA A 29 10.54 1.90 9.31
C ALA A 29 10.65 1.88 7.77
N LEU A 30 11.32 0.87 7.20
CA LEU A 30 11.43 0.69 5.75
C LEU A 30 10.06 0.43 5.11
N ARG A 31 9.21 -0.39 5.76
CA ARG A 31 7.84 -0.67 5.32
C ARG A 31 6.96 0.58 5.34
N TYR A 32 6.98 1.34 6.43
CA TYR A 32 6.19 2.57 6.55
C TYR A 32 6.70 3.71 5.67
N ASN A 33 7.96 3.63 5.22
CA ASN A 33 8.47 4.51 4.18
C ASN A 33 8.17 4.00 2.75
N GLY A 34 7.67 2.77 2.61
CA GLY A 34 7.37 2.12 1.32
C GLY A 34 8.59 1.60 0.54
N GLN A 35 9.76 1.51 1.19
CA GLN A 35 10.97 0.94 0.58
C GLN A 35 10.91 -0.59 0.54
N VAL A 36 10.25 -1.18 1.53
CA VAL A 36 9.99 -2.62 1.63
C VAL A 36 8.48 -2.88 1.60
N LEU A 37 8.09 -3.95 0.93
CA LEU A 37 6.73 -4.43 0.76
C LEU A 37 6.51 -5.72 1.57
N GLY A 38 5.26 -5.99 1.90
CA GLY A 38 4.87 -7.15 2.71
C GLY A 38 4.64 -6.81 4.18
N ARG A 39 4.31 -7.84 4.97
CA ARG A 39 3.98 -7.73 6.42
C ARG A 39 4.84 -8.64 7.28
N GLU A 40 5.43 -9.68 6.69
CA GLU A 40 6.19 -10.71 7.38
C GLU A 40 7.62 -10.69 6.86
N PHE A 41 8.57 -10.58 7.78
CA PHE A 41 10.00 -10.50 7.48
C PHE A 41 10.73 -11.57 8.29
N PRO A 42 10.77 -12.82 7.81
CA PRO A 42 11.46 -13.88 8.53
C PRO A 42 12.93 -13.53 8.68
N ILE A 43 13.41 -13.57 9.94
CA ILE A 43 14.81 -13.37 10.30
C ILE A 43 15.44 -14.74 10.50
N VAL A 44 16.41 -15.08 9.65
CA VAL A 44 17.20 -16.31 9.80
C VAL A 44 18.47 -15.98 10.55
N MET A 45 18.75 -16.71 11.63
CA MET A 45 20.00 -16.63 12.39
C MET A 45 20.93 -17.75 11.95
N ASP A 46 22.15 -17.39 11.56
CA ASP A 46 23.22 -18.28 11.14
C ASP A 46 24.52 -17.80 11.80
N GLU A 47 24.87 -18.42 12.93
CA GLU A 47 25.95 -18.00 13.81
C GLU A 47 25.85 -16.51 14.19
N ALA A 48 26.79 -15.67 13.74
CA ALA A 48 26.86 -14.24 14.02
C ALA A 48 26.17 -13.36 12.95
N ILE A 49 25.47 -13.98 11.98
CA ILE A 49 24.84 -13.29 10.86
C ILE A 49 23.33 -13.51 10.89
N PHE A 50 22.59 -12.42 10.77
CA PHE A 50 21.13 -12.42 10.65
C PHE A 50 20.75 -12.02 9.23
N ARG A 51 19.85 -12.77 8.61
CA ARG A 51 19.41 -12.52 7.23
C ARG A 51 17.91 -12.33 7.16
N VAL A 52 17.49 -11.28 6.45
CA VAL A 52 16.08 -10.98 6.17
C VAL A 52 15.88 -10.95 4.68
N ARG A 53 14.80 -11.60 4.22
CA ARG A 53 14.33 -11.48 2.85
C ARG A 53 13.12 -10.56 2.79
N ALA A 54 13.11 -9.70 1.80
CA ALA A 54 12.09 -8.70 1.61
C ALA A 54 11.84 -8.46 0.11
N VAL A 55 10.66 -7.93 -0.20
CA VAL A 55 10.34 -7.46 -1.56
C VAL A 55 10.44 -5.95 -1.58
N CYS A 56 11.11 -5.41 -2.60
CA CYS A 56 11.28 -3.98 -2.84
C CYS A 56 10.55 -3.56 -4.11
N PRO A 57 9.95 -2.35 -4.17
CA PRO A 57 9.34 -1.83 -5.39
C PRO A 57 10.28 -1.86 -6.61
N GLU A 58 11.52 -1.43 -6.39
CA GLU A 58 12.58 -1.24 -7.38
C GLU A 58 13.91 -1.83 -6.88
N ILE A 59 14.90 -1.95 -7.78
CA ILE A 59 16.25 -2.42 -7.43
C ILE A 59 16.90 -1.50 -6.40
N GLU A 60 16.74 -0.19 -6.59
CA GLU A 60 17.39 0.85 -5.79
C GLU A 60 16.54 1.32 -4.59
N SER A 61 15.44 0.64 -4.25
CA SER A 61 14.53 1.07 -3.18
C SER A 61 15.22 1.27 -1.82
N LEU A 62 16.30 0.53 -1.54
CA LEU A 62 17.05 0.60 -0.28
C LEU A 62 18.20 1.63 -0.32
N HIS A 63 18.32 2.42 -1.39
CA HIS A 63 19.33 3.46 -1.47
C HIS A 63 19.09 4.56 -0.42
N ALA A 64 20.16 5.04 0.21
CA ALA A 64 20.09 5.94 1.36
C ALA A 64 19.36 7.28 1.07
N GLN A 65 19.32 7.70 -0.20
CA GLN A 65 18.60 8.90 -0.65
C GLN A 65 17.09 8.84 -0.36
N PHE A 66 16.52 7.64 -0.28
CA PHE A 66 15.10 7.43 -0.03
C PHE A 66 14.77 7.32 1.46
N ASN A 67 15.77 7.25 2.34
CA ASN A 67 15.55 7.02 3.76
C ASN A 67 14.85 8.22 4.41
N SER A 68 13.70 7.96 5.03
CA SER A 68 13.09 8.90 5.96
C SER A 68 13.94 9.09 7.22
N ASP A 69 13.63 10.11 8.00
CA ASP A 69 14.30 10.35 9.29
C ASP A 69 14.14 9.15 10.23
N SER A 70 12.98 8.48 10.20
CA SER A 70 12.71 7.25 10.95
C SER A 70 13.62 6.09 10.52
N VAL A 71 13.79 5.89 9.21
CA VAL A 71 14.70 4.86 8.68
C VAL A 71 16.14 5.14 9.10
N ARG A 72 16.59 6.40 8.97
CA ARG A 72 17.95 6.80 9.41
C ARG A 72 18.15 6.58 10.92
N ALA A 73 17.15 6.90 11.74
CA ALA A 73 17.20 6.64 13.17
C ALA A 73 17.27 5.14 13.49
N CYS A 74 16.52 4.28 12.79
CA CYS A 74 16.60 2.83 12.95
C CYS A 74 17.96 2.26 12.53
N LEU A 75 18.51 2.72 11.39
CA LEU A 75 19.86 2.32 10.95
C LEU A 75 20.93 2.66 11.99
N ASN A 76 20.86 3.86 12.58
CA ASN A 76 21.79 4.27 13.64
C ASN A 76 21.62 3.45 14.94
N ARG A 77 20.42 2.91 15.21
CA ARG A 77 20.17 2.06 16.39
C ARG A 77 20.68 0.63 16.26
N LEU A 78 21.02 0.17 15.05
CA LEU A 78 21.58 -1.17 14.85
C LEU A 78 22.84 -1.40 15.71
N SER A 79 23.69 -0.39 15.84
CA SER A 79 24.92 -0.48 16.64
C SER A 79 24.66 -0.67 18.13
N GLN A 80 23.49 -0.29 18.64
CA GLN A 80 23.09 -0.53 20.05
C GLN A 80 22.81 -2.01 20.31
N ALA A 81 22.52 -2.78 19.27
CA ALA A 81 22.36 -4.23 19.31
C ALA A 81 23.62 -4.97 18.80
N SER A 82 24.76 -4.28 18.72
CA SER A 82 26.03 -4.80 18.19
C SER A 82 25.97 -5.24 16.72
N LEU A 83 25.04 -4.69 15.92
CA LEU A 83 24.89 -4.99 14.50
C LEU A 83 25.55 -3.93 13.62
N LEU A 84 26.20 -4.38 12.55
CA LEU A 84 26.62 -3.53 11.44
C LEU A 84 25.44 -3.13 10.56
N ALA A 85 25.62 -2.08 9.76
CA ALA A 85 24.66 -1.72 8.72
C ALA A 85 24.47 -2.89 7.74
N PRO A 86 23.23 -3.12 7.24
CA PRO A 86 22.94 -4.29 6.44
C PRO A 86 23.66 -4.24 5.09
N LYS A 87 24.25 -5.37 4.71
CA LYS A 87 24.66 -5.62 3.31
C LYS A 87 23.42 -6.05 2.52
N VAL A 88 23.12 -5.33 1.44
CA VAL A 88 21.97 -5.61 0.58
C VAL A 88 22.43 -6.39 -0.64
N LYS A 89 21.78 -7.53 -0.92
CA LYS A 89 21.95 -8.31 -2.13
C LYS A 89 20.61 -8.42 -2.86
N VAL A 90 20.54 -7.93 -4.10
CA VAL A 90 19.37 -8.15 -4.97
C VAL A 90 19.43 -9.58 -5.50
N LEU A 91 18.41 -10.38 -5.20
CA LEU A 91 18.32 -11.77 -5.63
C LEU A 91 17.71 -11.91 -7.03
N GLY A 92 16.81 -11.00 -7.40
CA GLY A 92 16.20 -10.96 -8.72
C GLY A 92 14.80 -10.36 -8.71
N ARG A 93 14.13 -10.41 -9.85
CA ARG A 93 12.73 -9.99 -10.01
C ARG A 93 11.81 -11.05 -9.41
N ASP A 94 10.82 -10.63 -8.63
CA ASP A 94 9.72 -11.51 -8.24
C ASP A 94 8.70 -11.60 -9.38
N LEU A 95 8.40 -12.83 -9.82
CA LEU A 95 7.46 -13.11 -10.91
C LEU A 95 6.00 -12.93 -10.49
N ASN A 96 5.71 -13.10 -9.20
CA ASN A 96 4.35 -12.99 -8.67
C ASN A 96 3.99 -11.56 -8.26
N SER A 97 4.97 -10.66 -8.26
CA SER A 97 4.78 -9.26 -7.94
C SER A 97 4.61 -8.39 -9.17
N GLU A 98 3.79 -7.36 -9.04
CA GLU A 98 3.67 -6.30 -10.04
C GLU A 98 5.02 -5.57 -10.26
N ALA A 99 5.19 -4.94 -11.42
CA ALA A 99 6.24 -3.94 -11.58
C ALA A 99 5.83 -2.64 -10.85
N ALA A 100 6.78 -1.75 -10.56
CA ALA A 100 6.45 -0.41 -10.09
C ALA A 100 6.06 0.48 -11.28
N ALA A 101 5.32 1.55 -11.02
CA ALA A 101 5.11 2.61 -12.01
C ALA A 101 6.45 3.18 -12.48
N GLU A 102 6.54 3.52 -13.77
CA GLU A 102 7.69 4.23 -14.30
C GLU A 102 7.90 5.57 -13.59
N ASN A 103 9.09 6.13 -13.69
CA ASN A 103 9.43 7.38 -13.03
C ASN A 103 8.97 8.59 -13.85
N PHE A 104 7.68 8.88 -13.80
CA PHE A 104 7.07 10.10 -14.35
C PHE A 104 5.99 10.65 -13.42
N VAL A 105 5.54 11.87 -13.69
CA VAL A 105 4.46 12.52 -12.95
C VAL A 105 3.12 12.20 -13.65
N PRO A 106 2.24 11.39 -13.05
CA PRO A 106 0.95 11.07 -13.66
C PRO A 106 0.01 12.28 -13.63
N SER A 107 -0.93 12.36 -14.58
CA SER A 107 -1.94 13.42 -14.62
C SER A 107 -3.01 13.25 -13.55
N TRP A 108 -3.21 12.01 -13.09
CA TRP A 108 -4.01 11.67 -11.91
C TRP A 108 -3.50 10.37 -11.28
N GLN A 109 -3.90 10.13 -10.04
CA GLN A 109 -3.52 8.93 -9.29
C GLN A 109 -4.69 8.43 -8.45
N VAL A 110 -4.63 7.21 -7.94
CA VAL A 110 -5.71 6.61 -7.13
C VAL A 110 -5.14 5.82 -5.97
N ILE A 111 -5.77 5.91 -4.80
CA ILE A 111 -5.54 4.93 -3.74
C ILE A 111 -6.44 3.72 -3.97
N TYR A 112 -5.82 2.62 -4.37
CA TYR A 112 -6.46 1.40 -4.82
C TYR A 112 -5.69 0.17 -4.32
N THR A 113 -6.43 -0.77 -3.76
CA THR A 113 -5.88 -2.05 -3.33
C THR A 113 -6.98 -3.11 -3.37
N THR A 114 -6.57 -4.36 -3.21
CA THR A 114 -7.41 -5.55 -3.06
C THR A 114 -6.70 -6.49 -2.09
N PHE A 115 -7.39 -7.48 -1.55
CA PHE A 115 -6.81 -8.43 -0.60
C PHE A 115 -5.60 -9.20 -1.16
N VAL A 116 -5.48 -9.33 -2.49
CA VAL A 116 -4.34 -10.01 -3.16
C VAL A 116 -3.13 -9.11 -3.39
N HIS A 117 -3.28 -7.79 -3.34
CA HIS A 117 -2.17 -6.88 -3.63
C HIS A 117 -1.16 -6.84 -2.47
N THR A 118 0.13 -6.93 -2.81
CA THR A 118 1.24 -6.84 -1.84
C THR A 118 2.11 -5.59 -2.06
N CYS A 119 1.64 -4.66 -2.87
CA CYS A 119 2.38 -3.50 -3.34
C CYS A 119 1.86 -2.18 -2.77
N SER A 120 2.38 -1.05 -3.26
CA SER A 120 1.92 0.28 -2.84
C SER A 120 0.42 0.48 -3.14
N PRO A 121 -0.35 1.05 -2.20
CA PRO A 121 -1.76 1.35 -2.43
C PRO A 121 -1.95 2.60 -3.32
N LEU A 122 -0.91 3.42 -3.53
CA LEU A 122 -0.97 4.55 -4.44
C LEU A 122 -0.65 4.07 -5.86
N ARG A 123 -1.58 4.24 -6.80
CA ARG A 123 -1.46 3.79 -8.17
C ARG A 123 -1.45 4.96 -9.15
N CYS A 124 -0.70 4.77 -10.24
CA CYS A 124 -0.71 5.66 -11.40
C CYS A 124 -2.08 5.61 -12.08
N GLY A 125 -2.68 6.77 -12.36
CA GLY A 125 -3.97 6.85 -13.02
C GLY A 125 -3.93 6.38 -14.48
N GLU A 126 -2.80 6.54 -15.17
CA GLU A 126 -2.66 6.17 -16.58
C GLU A 126 -2.35 4.68 -16.80
N THR A 127 -1.77 4.00 -15.80
CA THR A 127 -1.27 2.63 -15.98
C THR A 127 -1.72 1.65 -14.89
N LEU A 128 -2.37 2.12 -13.83
CA LEU A 128 -2.73 1.38 -12.61
C LEU A 128 -1.55 0.75 -11.83
N MET A 129 -0.34 0.85 -12.36
CA MET A 129 0.90 0.42 -11.74
C MET A 129 1.15 1.12 -10.39
N PRO A 130 1.69 0.41 -9.39
CA PRO A 130 1.92 0.93 -8.04
C PRO A 130 3.07 1.94 -8.02
N ILE A 131 2.81 3.13 -7.50
CA ILE A 131 3.79 4.19 -7.26
C ILE A 131 4.48 3.91 -5.91
N PRO A 132 5.80 3.67 -5.86
CA PRO A 132 6.51 3.48 -4.59
C PRO A 132 6.34 4.69 -3.66
N LEU A 133 5.95 4.46 -2.41
CA LEU A 133 5.56 5.57 -1.51
C LEU A 133 6.73 6.52 -1.20
N TYR A 134 7.97 6.02 -1.12
CA TYR A 134 9.15 6.87 -0.92
C TYR A 134 9.42 7.87 -2.05
N ARG A 135 8.74 7.74 -3.21
CA ARG A 135 8.83 8.72 -4.30
C ARG A 135 7.93 9.95 -4.08
N VAL A 136 6.99 9.89 -3.14
CA VAL A 136 6.12 11.03 -2.82
C VAL A 136 6.43 11.58 -1.43
N PRO A 137 6.13 12.86 -1.14
CA PRO A 137 6.33 13.40 0.20
C PRO A 137 5.56 12.60 1.26
N PRO A 138 6.06 12.51 2.51
CA PRO A 138 5.38 11.82 3.59
C PRO A 138 3.95 12.29 3.80
N VAL A 139 3.02 11.35 3.92
CA VAL A 139 1.57 11.66 4.05
C VAL A 139 1.29 12.35 5.38
N LEU A 140 1.80 11.78 6.47
CA LEU A 140 1.55 12.28 7.82
C LEU A 140 2.74 11.94 8.74
N ASN A 141 3.10 12.86 9.64
CA ASN A 141 4.11 12.64 10.68
C ASN A 141 5.49 12.15 10.19
N GLY A 142 5.87 12.47 8.96
CA GLY A 142 7.20 12.16 8.42
C GLY A 142 7.35 10.78 7.78
N ASP A 143 6.28 9.97 7.68
CA ASP A 143 6.25 8.74 6.89
C ASP A 143 4.89 8.49 6.20
N HIS A 144 4.68 7.26 5.71
CA HIS A 144 3.45 6.79 5.06
C HIS A 144 2.71 5.74 5.90
N LYS A 145 2.98 5.65 7.21
CA LYS A 145 2.39 4.65 8.11
C LYS A 145 0.86 4.66 8.07
N SER A 146 0.25 5.83 7.98
CA SER A 146 -1.21 5.98 7.96
C SER A 146 -1.85 5.32 6.73
N ILE A 147 -1.30 5.52 5.54
CA ILE A 147 -1.83 4.91 4.31
C ILE A 147 -1.51 3.41 4.24
N VAL A 148 -0.36 2.96 4.76
CA VAL A 148 -0.02 1.53 4.86
C VAL A 148 -0.94 0.80 5.84
N LYS A 149 -1.33 1.44 6.95
CA LYS A 149 -2.32 0.89 7.88
C LYS A 149 -3.72 0.86 7.28
N TRP A 150 -4.15 1.96 6.64
CA TRP A 150 -5.42 1.99 5.91
C TRP A 150 -5.50 0.87 4.87
N GLN A 151 -4.43 0.66 4.08
CA GLN A 151 -4.35 -0.45 3.14
C GLN A 151 -4.55 -1.80 3.83
N THR A 152 -3.87 -2.02 4.96
CA THR A 152 -3.97 -3.29 5.72
C THR A 152 -5.41 -3.56 6.18
N GLU A 153 -6.09 -2.53 6.69
CA GLU A 153 -7.48 -2.62 7.17
C GLU A 153 -8.46 -2.81 6.01
N TRP A 154 -8.27 -2.09 4.90
CA TRP A 154 -9.08 -2.23 3.70
C TRP A 154 -8.97 -3.64 3.12
N GLN A 155 -7.75 -4.15 2.99
CA GLN A 155 -7.50 -5.50 2.51
C GLN A 155 -8.12 -6.58 3.41
N ALA A 156 -8.10 -6.38 4.73
CA ALA A 156 -8.75 -7.31 5.66
C ALA A 156 -10.28 -7.31 5.49
N CYS A 157 -10.88 -6.15 5.21
CA CYS A 157 -12.32 -6.07 4.95
C CYS A 157 -12.70 -6.80 3.66
N ASP A 158 -11.92 -6.59 2.60
CA ASP A 158 -12.05 -7.25 1.31
C ASP A 158 -11.83 -8.77 1.43
N GLU A 159 -10.82 -9.21 2.19
CA GLU A 159 -10.54 -10.63 2.43
C GLU A 159 -11.72 -11.36 3.11
N VAL A 160 -12.31 -10.74 4.14
CA VAL A 160 -13.51 -11.30 4.81
C VAL A 160 -14.70 -11.35 3.86
N GLN A 161 -14.88 -10.33 3.02
CA GLN A 161 -15.96 -10.30 2.02
C GLN A 161 -15.76 -11.39 0.97
N MET A 162 -14.55 -11.55 0.45
CA MET A 162 -14.20 -12.56 -0.55
C MET A 162 -14.30 -13.99 -0.02
N ALA A 163 -14.07 -14.20 1.28
CA ALA A 163 -14.26 -15.50 1.90
C ALA A 163 -15.75 -15.89 2.00
N GLY A 164 -16.66 -14.92 2.14
CA GLY A 164 -18.12 -15.13 2.10
C GLY A 164 -18.72 -16.07 3.15
N GLY A 165 -17.90 -16.50 4.13
CA GLY A 165 -18.23 -17.65 4.98
C GLY A 165 -18.87 -17.29 6.32
N CYS A 166 -18.96 -16.00 6.67
CA CYS A 166 -19.46 -15.59 7.98
C CYS A 166 -20.18 -14.23 7.95
N LYS A 167 -21.01 -14.01 8.98
CA LYS A 167 -21.81 -12.78 9.13
C LYS A 167 -20.99 -11.49 9.13
N ALA A 168 -19.69 -11.56 9.44
CA ALA A 168 -18.81 -10.40 9.47
C ALA A 168 -18.67 -9.74 8.09
N GLU A 169 -18.89 -10.47 6.99
CA GLU A 169 -18.82 -9.96 5.61
C GLU A 169 -19.66 -8.69 5.39
N HIS A 170 -20.81 -8.57 6.06
CA HIS A 170 -21.71 -7.44 5.88
C HIS A 170 -21.12 -6.18 6.52
N ALA A 171 -20.52 -6.32 7.70
CA ALA A 171 -19.87 -5.22 8.40
C ALA A 171 -18.59 -4.80 7.67
N THR A 172 -17.81 -5.75 7.15
CA THR A 172 -16.58 -5.43 6.41
C THR A 172 -16.89 -4.85 5.03
N LEU A 173 -17.93 -5.32 4.35
CA LEU A 173 -18.38 -4.74 3.08
C LEU A 173 -18.83 -3.28 3.28
N HIS A 174 -19.57 -2.98 4.34
CA HIS A 174 -19.95 -1.60 4.67
C HIS A 174 -18.74 -0.66 4.73
N GLU A 175 -17.64 -1.10 5.36
CA GLU A 175 -16.41 -0.30 5.50
C GLU A 175 -15.77 0.09 4.15
N ILE A 176 -15.81 -0.77 3.15
CA ILE A 176 -15.17 -0.53 1.84
C ILE A 176 -16.13 -0.02 0.75
N LYS A 177 -17.43 -0.26 0.91
CA LYS A 177 -18.48 0.09 -0.04
C LYS A 177 -19.12 1.43 0.25
N ASP A 178 -19.45 1.73 1.51
CA ASP A 178 -20.31 2.87 1.83
C ASP A 178 -19.51 4.11 2.22
N ALA A 179 -19.96 5.29 1.78
CA ALA A 179 -19.20 6.54 1.93
C ALA A 179 -19.26 7.16 3.33
N ASP A 180 -20.10 6.63 4.20
CA ASP A 180 -20.30 7.07 5.59
C ASP A 180 -19.50 6.22 6.61
N SER A 181 -18.90 5.12 6.18
CA SER A 181 -18.08 4.25 7.02
C SER A 181 -16.81 4.93 7.55
N ASP A 182 -16.24 4.39 8.63
CA ASP A 182 -15.03 4.94 9.24
C ASP A 182 -13.81 4.73 8.34
N LEU A 183 -13.69 3.57 7.70
CA LEU A 183 -12.59 3.26 6.79
C LEU A 183 -12.65 4.12 5.52
N PHE A 184 -13.83 4.32 4.93
CA PHE A 184 -13.99 5.22 3.79
C PHE A 184 -13.58 6.64 4.16
N ARG A 185 -14.11 7.19 5.25
CA ARG A 185 -13.80 8.57 5.68
C ARG A 185 -12.31 8.78 5.88
N ARG A 186 -11.63 7.87 6.59
CA ARG A 186 -10.17 7.94 6.79
C ARG A 186 -9.40 7.82 5.47
N GLY A 187 -9.79 6.89 4.59
CA GLY A 187 -9.15 6.73 3.29
C GLY A 187 -9.32 7.96 2.39
N TRP A 188 -10.51 8.52 2.35
CA TRP A 188 -10.84 9.73 1.58
C TRP A 188 -10.05 10.96 2.08
N ASP A 189 -9.86 11.09 3.39
CA ASP A 189 -9.00 12.11 3.99
C ASP A 189 -7.52 11.91 3.63
N LEU A 190 -7.03 10.65 3.69
CA LEU A 190 -5.66 10.31 3.29
C LEU A 190 -5.41 10.63 1.82
N ARG A 191 -6.37 10.31 0.94
CA ARG A 191 -6.34 10.78 -0.43
C ARG A 191 -6.17 12.29 -0.47
N GLY A 192 -7.02 13.04 0.24
CA GLY A 192 -7.03 14.51 0.19
C GLY A 192 -5.67 15.08 0.59
N ARG A 193 -5.05 14.46 1.61
CA ARG A 193 -3.70 14.79 2.04
C ARG A 193 -2.65 14.48 0.96
N ILE A 194 -2.75 13.33 0.30
CA ILE A 194 -1.87 12.95 -0.80
C ILE A 194 -2.00 13.95 -1.96
N GLU A 195 -3.20 14.28 -2.41
CA GLU A 195 -3.44 15.30 -3.44
C GLU A 195 -2.85 16.66 -3.05
N TYR A 196 -3.01 17.06 -1.79
CA TYR A 196 -2.46 18.30 -1.28
C TYR A 196 -0.93 18.35 -1.36
N ILE A 197 -0.22 17.26 -1.04
CA ILE A 197 1.25 17.25 -1.02
C ILE A 197 1.88 16.96 -2.40
N THR A 198 1.22 16.16 -3.24
CA THR A 198 1.72 15.84 -4.60
C THR A 198 1.29 16.88 -5.64
N LYS A 199 0.20 17.60 -5.39
CA LYS A 199 -0.49 18.48 -6.36
C LYS A 199 -1.05 17.72 -7.56
N ILE A 200 -1.24 16.40 -7.43
CA ILE A 200 -1.82 15.54 -8.46
C ILE A 200 -3.23 15.15 -8.02
N PRO A 201 -4.26 15.32 -8.88
CA PRO A 201 -5.59 14.78 -8.65
C PRO A 201 -5.53 13.33 -8.14
N THR A 202 -6.01 13.09 -6.92
CA THR A 202 -5.91 11.76 -6.30
C THR A 202 -7.31 11.22 -6.07
N TYR A 203 -7.59 9.99 -6.47
CA TYR A 203 -8.91 9.39 -6.36
C TYR A 203 -8.92 8.34 -5.26
N TYR A 204 -10.09 8.10 -4.67
CA TYR A 204 -10.34 6.97 -3.78
C TYR A 204 -11.10 5.90 -4.55
N TYR A 205 -10.65 4.65 -4.51
CA TYR A 205 -11.41 3.53 -5.04
C TYR A 205 -12.47 3.05 -4.03
N GLN A 206 -13.73 3.15 -4.42
CA GLN A 206 -14.87 2.62 -3.67
C GLN A 206 -15.33 1.29 -4.26
N TYR A 207 -15.29 0.25 -3.44
CA TYR A 207 -15.67 -1.10 -3.85
C TYR A 207 -17.19 -1.24 -4.00
N GLN A 208 -17.63 -1.99 -5.00
CA GLN A 208 -19.05 -2.26 -5.24
C GLN A 208 -19.30 -3.75 -5.54
N VAL A 209 -20.24 -4.35 -4.80
CA VAL A 209 -20.81 -5.70 -5.03
C VAL A 209 -22.22 -5.76 -4.44
N GLY A 210 -23.03 -6.74 -4.83
CA GLY A 210 -24.39 -6.95 -4.32
C GLY A 210 -25.42 -6.01 -4.96
N GLY A 211 -25.21 -5.63 -6.22
CA GLY A 211 -26.17 -4.83 -6.97
C GLY A 211 -27.45 -5.63 -7.31
N LYS A 212 -28.60 -4.95 -7.42
CA LYS A 212 -29.88 -5.62 -7.69
C LYS A 212 -30.10 -5.95 -9.17
N SER A 213 -29.67 -5.05 -10.06
CA SER A 213 -29.71 -5.26 -11.50
C SER A 213 -28.65 -4.40 -12.19
N LEU A 214 -28.22 -4.83 -13.38
CA LEU A 214 -27.29 -4.06 -14.22
C LEU A 214 -27.83 -2.65 -14.54
N ALA A 215 -29.14 -2.53 -14.76
CA ALA A 215 -29.77 -1.25 -15.09
C ALA A 215 -29.70 -0.26 -13.90
N GLU A 216 -29.96 -0.75 -12.68
CA GLU A 216 -29.85 0.07 -11.47
C GLU A 216 -28.39 0.46 -11.18
N GLU A 217 -27.46 -0.48 -11.30
CA GLU A 217 -26.04 -0.20 -11.04
C GLU A 217 -25.48 0.84 -12.00
N LYS A 218 -25.83 0.78 -13.30
CA LYS A 218 -25.43 1.80 -14.30
C LYS A 218 -25.98 3.19 -14.00
N GLN A 219 -27.10 3.29 -13.29
CA GLN A 219 -27.74 4.56 -12.92
C GLN A 219 -27.40 4.99 -11.48
N ARG A 220 -26.53 4.26 -10.78
CA ARG A 220 -26.16 4.56 -9.40
C ARG A 220 -25.50 5.95 -9.33
N PRO A 221 -26.02 6.87 -8.51
CA PRO A 221 -25.41 8.20 -8.38
C PRO A 221 -24.10 8.14 -7.58
N CYS A 222 -23.28 9.18 -7.69
CA CYS A 222 -22.10 9.33 -6.86
C CYS A 222 -22.50 9.34 -5.38
N PRO A 223 -21.88 8.52 -4.52
CA PRO A 223 -22.27 8.37 -3.11
C PRO A 223 -22.07 9.64 -2.28
N LYS A 224 -21.28 10.60 -2.76
CA LYS A 224 -20.95 11.85 -2.05
C LYS A 224 -21.82 13.03 -2.51
N CYS A 225 -21.85 13.32 -3.81
CA CYS A 225 -22.58 14.48 -4.33
C CYS A 225 -23.95 14.14 -4.94
N GLY A 226 -24.26 12.85 -5.15
CA GLY A 226 -25.49 12.43 -5.82
C GLY A 226 -25.51 12.67 -7.34
N GLY A 227 -24.42 13.20 -7.92
CA GLY A 227 -24.32 13.47 -9.35
C GLY A 227 -24.12 12.22 -10.19
N ASP A 228 -24.30 12.37 -11.51
CA ASP A 228 -23.88 11.36 -12.48
C ASP A 228 -22.36 11.31 -12.58
N TRP A 229 -21.84 10.11 -12.81
CA TRP A 229 -20.42 9.77 -12.76
C TRP A 229 -20.12 8.46 -13.50
N SER A 230 -21.12 7.90 -14.22
CA SER A 230 -20.90 6.73 -15.06
C SER A 230 -19.98 7.09 -16.23
N LEU A 231 -19.15 6.14 -16.66
CA LEU A 231 -18.26 6.29 -17.80
C LEU A 231 -18.80 5.50 -18.99
N ASP A 232 -18.65 6.05 -20.20
CA ASP A 232 -18.99 5.35 -21.43
C ASP A 232 -18.10 4.11 -21.64
N GLU A 233 -16.81 4.25 -21.33
CA GLU A 233 -15.82 3.17 -21.36
C GLU A 233 -15.11 3.06 -20.01
N PRO A 234 -14.92 1.83 -19.48
CA PRO A 234 -14.24 1.64 -18.21
C PRO A 234 -12.75 1.98 -18.32
N ILE A 235 -12.21 2.66 -17.31
CA ILE A 235 -10.78 2.91 -17.20
C ILE A 235 -10.10 1.65 -16.64
N HIS A 236 -9.08 1.15 -17.34
CA HIS A 236 -8.35 -0.09 -17.01
C HIS A 236 -9.26 -1.33 -16.91
N ASP A 237 -10.38 -1.34 -17.64
CA ASP A 237 -11.43 -2.36 -17.54
C ASP A 237 -11.99 -2.58 -16.12
N LEU A 238 -11.71 -1.64 -15.21
CA LEU A 238 -12.00 -1.76 -13.79
C LEU A 238 -12.92 -0.64 -13.31
N PHE A 239 -12.56 0.62 -13.57
CA PHE A 239 -13.33 1.77 -13.10
C PHE A 239 -14.41 2.14 -14.10
N HIS A 240 -15.65 1.83 -13.73
CA HIS A 240 -16.84 2.12 -14.54
C HIS A 240 -17.48 3.46 -14.16
N PHE A 241 -17.06 4.00 -13.01
CA PHE A 241 -17.54 5.26 -12.49
C PHE A 241 -16.35 6.13 -12.06
N LYS A 242 -16.41 7.43 -12.38
CA LYS A 242 -15.42 8.42 -11.97
C LYS A 242 -16.10 9.77 -11.74
N CYS A 243 -16.07 10.24 -10.49
CA CYS A 243 -16.55 11.57 -10.11
C CYS A 243 -15.34 12.48 -9.85
N ASP A 244 -15.15 13.49 -10.68
CA ASP A 244 -14.02 14.42 -10.55
C ASP A 244 -14.18 15.41 -9.39
N ASP A 245 -15.42 15.81 -9.08
CA ASP A 245 -15.73 16.71 -7.96
C ASP A 245 -15.47 16.07 -6.60
N CYS A 246 -15.92 14.81 -6.43
CA CYS A 246 -15.72 14.07 -5.19
C CYS A 246 -14.40 13.29 -5.17
N ARG A 247 -13.74 13.21 -6.33
CA ARG A 247 -12.53 12.43 -6.58
C ARG A 247 -12.70 10.94 -6.23
N ILE A 248 -13.78 10.31 -6.65
CA ILE A 248 -14.05 8.89 -6.36
C ILE A 248 -14.08 8.13 -7.67
N VAL A 249 -13.44 6.96 -7.70
CA VAL A 249 -13.65 5.96 -8.76
C VAL A 249 -14.27 4.71 -8.16
N SER A 250 -15.05 3.98 -8.94
CA SER A 250 -15.69 2.75 -8.49
C SER A 250 -15.86 1.77 -9.65
N ASN A 251 -15.90 0.49 -9.32
CA ASN A 251 -16.24 -0.57 -10.26
C ASN A 251 -17.78 -0.66 -10.44
N LEU A 252 -18.20 -1.31 -11.52
CA LEU A 252 -19.54 -1.88 -11.58
C LEU A 252 -19.62 -3.06 -10.62
N SER A 253 -20.77 -3.27 -9.97
CA SER A 253 -20.97 -4.43 -9.09
C SER A 253 -20.42 -5.70 -9.74
N TRP A 254 -19.55 -6.41 -9.02
CA TRP A 254 -18.89 -7.62 -9.53
C TRP A 254 -19.87 -8.71 -9.98
N ASP A 255 -21.12 -8.69 -9.48
CA ASP A 255 -22.19 -9.61 -9.92
C ASP A 255 -22.64 -9.41 -11.38
N PHE A 256 -22.29 -8.28 -12.01
CA PHE A 256 -22.71 -7.92 -13.36
C PHE A 256 -21.55 -7.61 -14.32
N GLN A 257 -20.32 -7.98 -13.94
CA GLN A 257 -19.16 -7.95 -14.82
C GLN A 257 -18.98 -9.27 -15.57
#